data_AF-A0A9D7QRJ8-F1
#
_entry.id   AF-A0A9D7QRJ8-F1
#
_cell.length_a   1.000
_cell.length_b   1.000
_cell.length_c   1.000
_cell.angle_alpha   90.00
_cell.angle_beta   90.00
_cell.angle_gamma   90.00
#
_symmetry.space_group_name_H-M   'P 1'
#
loop_
_entity.id
_entity.type
_entity.pdbx_description
1 polymer ?
#
loop_
_entity_poly.entity_id
_entity_poly.type
_entity_poly.pdbx_seq_one_letter_code
_entity_poly.pdbx_strand_id
1 'polypeptide(L)'
;MKKLYVIILIISSFDSFAQTESLSKDDVNQLINPINDRVKNLQVANSKLQQKVASLNAEINKLEISIDSLLIVTKSNSNGIIQTRKDLGLKISDTEKNTNEQINKVGNSLSQNSLFGIIGVLSAILLSVLLYWLLSKRQKIDKSDFISQLSKTKSSIEESLVMEFGKQTELMDTQIQLLEKQKNTAQAQPTTETDHSLALKVASEINLIERNINLMDSKTKGLKQLHASVGKLKDNLSANGYEMPELLGKQFHQGMKVIVTSSIPDENLEKGSEIISKVLIPQVNFNDKMIQTAQIEVSVGY
;
A
#
# COMPACT_ATOMS: atom_id res chain seq x y z
N MET A 1 -149.16 -113.73 -14.63
CA MET A 1 -147.98 -114.27 -13.90
C MET A 1 -147.27 -115.31 -14.76
N LYS A 2 -145.93 -115.38 -14.69
CA LYS A 2 -144.99 -116.31 -15.38
C LYS A 2 -144.32 -115.93 -16.72
N LYS A 3 -144.57 -114.77 -17.35
CA LYS A 3 -143.77 -114.36 -18.54
C LYS A 3 -143.04 -113.00 -18.45
N LEU A 4 -143.20 -112.24 -17.37
CA LEU A 4 -142.49 -110.96 -17.18
C LEU A 4 -141.24 -111.06 -16.27
N TYR A 5 -141.07 -112.17 -15.55
CA TYR A 5 -139.93 -112.39 -14.64
C TYR A 5 -138.59 -112.65 -15.37
N VAL A 6 -138.62 -112.94 -16.67
CA VAL A 6 -137.41 -113.24 -17.45
C VAL A 6 -136.74 -111.97 -17.99
N ILE A 7 -137.48 -110.85 -18.12
CA ILE A 7 -136.94 -109.62 -18.72
C ILE A 7 -136.17 -108.77 -17.71
N ILE A 8 -136.53 -108.80 -16.42
CA ILE A 8 -135.79 -108.06 -15.38
C ILE A 8 -134.52 -108.81 -14.93
N LEU A 9 -134.46 -110.13 -15.15
CA LEU A 9 -133.26 -110.95 -14.97
C LEU A 9 -132.15 -110.67 -16.01
N ILE A 10 -132.42 -109.84 -17.02
CA ILE A 10 -131.44 -109.43 -18.05
C ILE A 10 -130.79 -108.08 -17.71
N ILE A 11 -131.36 -107.30 -16.77
CA ILE A 11 -130.76 -106.03 -16.30
C ILE A 11 -129.67 -106.28 -15.23
N SER A 12 -129.56 -107.51 -14.72
CA SER A 12 -128.57 -107.94 -13.72
C SER A 12 -127.23 -108.38 -14.30
N SER A 13 -126.89 -108.04 -15.56
CA SER A 13 -125.71 -108.60 -16.24
C SER A 13 -124.89 -107.63 -17.09
N PHE A 14 -125.14 -106.31 -17.03
CA PHE A 14 -124.31 -105.32 -17.71
C PHE A 14 -123.79 -104.27 -16.72
N ASP A 15 -122.48 -104.03 -16.81
CA ASP A 15 -121.69 -102.96 -16.19
C ASP A 15 -121.07 -103.18 -14.80
N SER A 16 -120.64 -104.42 -14.53
CA SER A 16 -119.33 -104.63 -13.89
C SER A 16 -118.21 -104.33 -14.90
N PHE A 17 -117.98 -103.04 -15.22
CA PHE A 17 -116.76 -102.52 -15.86
C PHE A 17 -116.86 -100.99 -15.94
N ALA A 18 -116.37 -100.27 -14.92
CA ALA A 18 -115.95 -98.86 -15.04
C ALA A 18 -115.09 -98.50 -13.84
N GLN A 19 -113.86 -99.01 -13.85
CA GLN A 19 -112.75 -98.44 -13.09
C GLN A 19 -112.34 -97.15 -13.82
N THR A 20 -113.07 -96.06 -13.57
CA THR A 20 -112.64 -94.71 -13.94
C THR A 20 -112.02 -94.09 -12.70
N GLU A 21 -110.70 -93.94 -12.76
CA GLU A 21 -109.86 -93.20 -11.82
C GLU A 21 -110.36 -91.75 -11.74
N SER A 22 -111.36 -91.49 -10.89
CA SER A 22 -111.77 -90.14 -10.56
C SER A 22 -110.68 -89.57 -9.65
N LEU A 23 -109.88 -88.61 -10.14
CA LEU A 23 -108.93 -87.87 -9.32
C LEU A 23 -109.63 -87.44 -8.02
N SER A 24 -109.19 -88.00 -6.89
CA SER A 24 -109.73 -87.61 -5.60
C SER A 24 -109.25 -86.19 -5.29
N LYS A 25 -110.06 -85.44 -4.52
CA LYS A 25 -109.68 -84.11 -4.03
C LYS A 25 -108.32 -84.13 -3.30
N ASP A 26 -107.96 -85.28 -2.72
CA ASP A 26 -106.70 -85.50 -2.02
C ASP A 26 -105.48 -85.64 -2.98
N ASP A 27 -105.62 -86.28 -4.14
CA ASP A 27 -104.54 -86.39 -5.14
C ASP A 27 -104.21 -85.01 -5.75
N VAL A 28 -105.25 -84.20 -5.97
CA VAL A 28 -105.14 -82.81 -6.41
C VAL A 28 -104.44 -81.96 -5.34
N ASN A 29 -104.78 -82.14 -4.07
CA ASN A 29 -104.15 -81.42 -2.95
C ASN A 29 -102.67 -81.82 -2.77
N GLN A 30 -102.33 -83.10 -2.97
CA GLN A 30 -100.95 -83.60 -2.88
C GLN A 30 -100.04 -82.98 -3.95
N LEU A 31 -100.58 -82.65 -5.12
CA LEU A 31 -99.86 -81.95 -6.19
C LEU A 31 -99.87 -80.41 -6.04
N ILE A 32 -100.95 -79.82 -5.54
CA ILE A 32 -101.09 -78.36 -5.39
C ILE A 32 -100.23 -77.80 -4.26
N ASN A 33 -100.18 -78.46 -3.10
CA ASN A 33 -99.43 -77.98 -1.93
C ASN A 33 -97.94 -77.71 -2.23
N PRO A 34 -97.15 -78.63 -2.83
CA PRO A 34 -95.74 -78.38 -3.13
C PRO A 34 -95.54 -77.32 -4.21
N ILE A 35 -96.48 -77.17 -5.15
CA ILE A 35 -96.47 -76.08 -6.13
C ILE A 35 -96.67 -74.74 -5.42
N ASN A 36 -97.62 -74.66 -4.48
CA ASN A 36 -97.88 -73.45 -3.71
C ASN A 36 -96.68 -73.05 -2.84
N ASP A 37 -96.00 -74.02 -2.22
CA ASP A 37 -94.76 -73.78 -1.47
C ASP A 37 -93.62 -73.28 -2.37
N ARG A 38 -93.47 -73.84 -3.58
CA ARG A 38 -92.50 -73.34 -4.58
C ARG A 38 -92.84 -71.92 -5.03
N VAL A 39 -94.11 -71.61 -5.27
CA VAL A 39 -94.57 -70.26 -5.63
C VAL A 39 -94.25 -69.28 -4.50
N LYS A 40 -94.53 -69.64 -3.24
CA LYS A 40 -94.20 -68.83 -2.07
C LYS A 40 -92.69 -68.60 -1.94
N ASN A 41 -91.88 -69.65 -2.12
CA ASN A 41 -90.42 -69.55 -2.09
C ASN A 41 -89.88 -68.67 -3.23
N LEU A 42 -90.44 -68.77 -4.44
CA LEU A 42 -90.11 -67.90 -5.56
C LEU A 42 -90.49 -66.44 -5.29
N GLN A 43 -91.63 -66.17 -4.66
CA GLN A 43 -92.02 -64.82 -4.24
C GLN A 43 -91.02 -64.24 -3.23
N VAL A 44 -90.58 -65.03 -2.25
CA VAL A 44 -89.55 -64.60 -1.28
C VAL A 44 -88.20 -64.37 -1.95
N ALA A 45 -87.79 -65.22 -2.89
CA ALA A 45 -86.56 -65.02 -3.65
C ALA A 45 -86.62 -63.75 -4.51
N ASN A 46 -87.77 -63.50 -5.15
CA ASN A 46 -87.99 -62.32 -5.97
C ASN A 46 -87.97 -61.03 -5.13
N SER A 47 -88.58 -61.04 -3.94
CA SER A 47 -88.53 -59.87 -3.04
C SER A 47 -87.10 -59.57 -2.56
N LYS A 48 -86.30 -60.61 -2.25
CA LYS A 48 -84.87 -60.46 -1.93
C LYS A 48 -84.07 -59.90 -3.12
N LEU A 49 -84.35 -60.36 -4.34
CA LEU A 49 -83.71 -59.82 -5.55
C LEU A 49 -84.09 -58.36 -5.78
N GLN A 50 -85.36 -57.98 -5.61
CA GLN A 50 -85.81 -56.59 -5.69
C GLN A 50 -85.10 -55.69 -4.66
N GLN A 51 -84.93 -56.17 -3.43
CA GLN A 51 -84.17 -55.45 -2.40
C GLN A 51 -82.70 -55.26 -2.79
N LYS A 52 -82.06 -56.30 -3.35
CA LYS A 52 -80.66 -56.22 -3.82
C LYS A 52 -80.51 -55.28 -5.02
N VAL A 53 -81.49 -55.26 -5.93
CA VAL A 53 -81.52 -54.30 -7.05
C VAL A 53 -81.68 -52.86 -6.52
N ALA A 54 -82.55 -52.65 -5.54
CA ALA A 54 -82.72 -51.34 -4.91
C ALA A 54 -81.44 -50.87 -4.19
N SER A 55 -80.75 -51.76 -3.47
CA SER A 55 -79.48 -51.42 -2.80
C SER A 55 -78.37 -51.10 -3.79
N LEU A 56 -78.24 -51.89 -4.87
CA LEU A 56 -77.25 -51.65 -5.93
C LEU A 56 -77.51 -50.31 -6.64
N ASN A 57 -78.77 -49.99 -6.94
CA ASN A 57 -79.11 -48.69 -7.53
C ASN A 57 -78.75 -47.52 -6.60
N ALA A 58 -78.95 -47.68 -5.28
CA ALA A 58 -78.54 -46.66 -4.31
C ALA A 58 -77.01 -46.51 -4.24
N GLU A 59 -76.25 -47.59 -4.36
CA GLU A 59 -74.77 -47.54 -4.45
C GLU A 59 -74.29 -46.89 -5.75
N ILE A 60 -74.91 -47.23 -6.89
CA ILE A 60 -74.62 -46.62 -8.20
C ILE A 60 -74.83 -45.11 -8.14
N ASN A 61 -75.95 -44.64 -7.58
CA ASN A 61 -76.22 -43.20 -7.43
C ASN A 61 -75.18 -42.51 -6.54
N LYS A 62 -74.73 -43.17 -5.46
CA LYS A 62 -73.65 -42.63 -4.60
C LYS A 62 -72.31 -42.55 -5.34
N LEU A 63 -71.99 -43.55 -6.16
CA LEU A 63 -70.80 -43.57 -6.99
C LEU A 63 -70.84 -42.46 -8.06
N GLU A 64 -71.98 -42.26 -8.71
CA GLU A 64 -72.18 -41.20 -9.71
C GLU A 64 -71.94 -39.80 -9.11
N ILE A 65 -72.53 -39.51 -7.95
CA ILE A 65 -72.29 -38.25 -7.22
C ILE A 65 -70.81 -38.08 -6.85
N SER A 66 -70.14 -39.17 -6.46
CA SER A 66 -68.71 -39.14 -6.11
C SER A 66 -67.83 -38.87 -7.35
N ILE A 67 -68.17 -39.46 -8.50
CA ILE A 67 -67.48 -39.24 -9.77
C ILE A 67 -67.64 -37.79 -10.22
N ASP A 68 -68.84 -37.23 -10.13
CA ASP A 68 -69.09 -35.83 -10.46
C ASP A 68 -68.28 -34.87 -9.58
N SER A 69 -68.25 -35.14 -8.27
CA SER A 69 -67.43 -34.37 -7.33
C SER A 69 -65.94 -34.44 -7.68
N LEU A 70 -65.42 -35.64 -7.99
CA LEU A 70 -64.03 -35.82 -8.41
C LEU A 70 -63.72 -35.12 -9.74
N LEU A 71 -64.66 -35.10 -10.67
CA LEU A 71 -64.51 -34.39 -11.95
C LEU A 71 -64.40 -32.88 -11.72
N ILE A 72 -65.26 -32.32 -10.86
CA ILE A 72 -65.21 -30.89 -10.47
C ILE A 72 -63.87 -30.56 -9.82
N VAL A 73 -63.42 -31.35 -8.84
CA VAL A 73 -62.13 -31.14 -8.16
C VAL A 73 -60.97 -31.26 -9.14
N THR A 74 -60.98 -32.25 -10.03
CA THR A 74 -59.93 -32.44 -11.04
C THR A 74 -59.87 -31.26 -12.01
N LYS A 75 -61.02 -30.75 -12.46
CA LYS A 75 -61.10 -29.58 -13.33
C LYS A 75 -60.59 -28.32 -12.62
N SER A 76 -60.95 -28.14 -11.34
CA SER A 76 -60.45 -27.05 -10.50
C SER A 76 -58.93 -27.11 -10.34
N ASN A 77 -58.38 -28.28 -10.01
CA ASN A 77 -56.94 -28.50 -9.88
C ASN A 77 -56.20 -28.24 -11.20
N SER A 78 -56.73 -28.74 -12.31
CA SER A 78 -56.16 -28.48 -13.65
C SER A 78 -56.11 -26.98 -13.96
N ASN A 79 -57.18 -26.24 -13.66
CA ASN A 79 -57.21 -24.79 -13.84
C ASN A 79 -56.20 -24.09 -12.92
N GLY A 80 -56.10 -24.51 -11.66
CA GLY A 80 -55.10 -24.01 -10.72
C GLY A 80 -53.67 -24.19 -11.25
N ILE A 81 -53.33 -25.38 -11.75
CA ILE A 81 -52.03 -25.68 -12.34
C ILE A 81 -51.75 -24.77 -13.55
N ILE A 82 -52.73 -24.54 -14.42
CA ILE A 82 -52.57 -23.65 -15.58
C ILE A 82 -52.30 -22.20 -15.14
N GLN A 83 -53.02 -21.71 -14.13
CA GLN A 83 -52.81 -20.35 -13.61
C GLN A 83 -51.45 -20.21 -12.92
N THR A 84 -51.06 -21.17 -12.07
CA THR A 84 -49.74 -21.18 -11.44
C THR A 84 -48.62 -21.22 -12.47
N ARG A 85 -48.75 -22.02 -13.54
CA ARG A 85 -47.77 -22.05 -14.63
C ARG A 85 -47.65 -20.68 -15.30
N LYS A 86 -48.77 -19.98 -15.54
CA LYS A 86 -48.78 -18.65 -16.15
C LYS A 86 -48.11 -17.61 -15.23
N ASP A 87 -48.45 -17.59 -13.95
CA ASP A 87 -47.85 -16.66 -12.97
C ASP A 87 -46.35 -16.89 -12.82
N LEU A 88 -45.91 -18.15 -12.71
CA LEU A 88 -44.49 -18.50 -12.67
C LEU A 88 -43.77 -18.09 -13.96
N GLY A 89 -44.38 -18.30 -15.12
CA GLY A 89 -43.80 -17.87 -16.40
C GLY A 89 -43.59 -16.35 -16.47
N LEU A 90 -44.56 -15.56 -16.00
CA LEU A 90 -44.44 -14.10 -15.92
C LEU A 90 -43.34 -13.69 -14.94
N LYS A 91 -43.33 -14.25 -13.73
CA LYS A 91 -42.30 -13.95 -12.72
C LYS A 91 -40.89 -14.32 -13.17
N ILE A 92 -40.72 -15.46 -13.86
CA ILE A 92 -39.44 -15.87 -14.43
C ILE A 92 -39.00 -14.86 -15.49
N SER A 93 -39.88 -14.48 -16.41
CA SER A 93 -39.56 -13.49 -17.45
C SER A 93 -39.20 -12.12 -16.86
N ASP A 94 -39.94 -11.66 -15.85
CA ASP A 94 -39.66 -10.38 -15.19
C ASP A 94 -38.32 -10.44 -14.41
N THR A 95 -38.05 -11.56 -13.75
CA THR A 95 -36.79 -11.78 -13.04
C THR A 95 -35.62 -11.81 -14.01
N GLU A 96 -35.75 -12.51 -15.14
CA GLU A 96 -34.72 -12.57 -16.19
C GLU A 96 -34.44 -11.19 -16.77
N LYS A 97 -35.50 -10.44 -17.11
CA LYS A 97 -35.36 -9.07 -17.61
C LYS A 97 -34.69 -8.15 -16.59
N ASN A 98 -35.15 -8.13 -15.34
CA ASN A 98 -34.59 -7.27 -14.30
C ASN A 98 -33.14 -7.65 -13.97
N THR A 99 -32.83 -8.94 -13.90
CA THR A 99 -31.47 -9.43 -13.65
C THR A 99 -30.54 -9.02 -14.79
N ASN A 100 -30.97 -9.20 -16.05
CA ASN A 100 -30.17 -8.82 -17.22
C ASN A 100 -29.99 -7.30 -17.32
N GLU A 101 -31.03 -6.51 -17.02
CA GLU A 101 -30.92 -5.05 -16.93
C GLU A 101 -29.94 -4.61 -15.84
N GLN A 102 -29.97 -5.24 -14.66
CA GLN A 102 -29.02 -4.94 -13.57
C GLN A 102 -27.59 -5.35 -13.94
N ILE A 103 -27.38 -6.53 -14.53
CA ILE A 103 -26.07 -6.98 -15.01
C ILE A 103 -25.52 -6.00 -16.06
N ASN A 104 -26.35 -5.57 -17.01
CA ASN A 104 -25.95 -4.60 -18.03
C ASN A 104 -25.65 -3.23 -17.42
N LYS A 105 -26.44 -2.76 -16.44
CA LYS A 105 -26.14 -1.52 -15.70
C LYS A 105 -24.82 -1.61 -14.95
N VAL A 106 -24.57 -2.72 -14.26
CA VAL A 106 -23.29 -2.96 -13.57
C VAL A 106 -22.15 -2.97 -14.57
N GLY A 107 -22.24 -3.73 -15.66
CA GLY A 107 -21.21 -3.79 -16.71
C GLY A 107 -20.91 -2.41 -17.33
N ASN A 108 -21.95 -1.64 -17.67
CA ASN A 108 -21.80 -0.30 -18.22
C ASN A 108 -21.18 0.67 -17.21
N SER A 109 -21.62 0.63 -15.94
CA SER A 109 -21.06 1.48 -14.89
C SER A 109 -19.61 1.13 -14.56
N LEU A 110 -19.27 -0.16 -14.57
CA LEU A 110 -17.91 -0.64 -14.34
C LEU A 110 -16.99 -0.20 -15.48
N SER A 111 -17.43 -0.33 -16.73
CA SER A 111 -16.66 0.10 -17.91
C SER A 111 -16.40 1.60 -17.92
N GLN A 112 -17.43 2.42 -17.72
CA GLN A 112 -17.29 3.88 -17.69
C GLN A 112 -16.38 4.33 -16.53
N ASN A 113 -16.66 3.89 -15.30
CA ASN A 113 -15.89 4.34 -14.14
C ASN A 113 -14.47 3.77 -14.13
N SER A 114 -14.25 2.56 -14.65
CA SER A 114 -12.91 1.98 -14.79
C SER A 114 -12.06 2.74 -15.81
N LEU A 115 -12.63 3.22 -16.92
CA LEU A 115 -11.90 4.04 -17.89
C LEU A 115 -11.44 5.37 -17.27
N PHE A 116 -12.31 6.07 -16.54
CA PHE A 116 -11.92 7.29 -15.82
C PHE A 116 -10.90 7.02 -14.72
N GLY A 117 -10.98 5.88 -14.03
CA GLY A 117 -9.96 5.44 -13.07
C GLY A 117 -8.58 5.25 -13.72
N ILE A 118 -8.52 4.54 -14.85
CA ILE A 118 -7.28 4.32 -15.61
C ILE A 118 -6.73 5.65 -16.13
N ILE A 119 -7.58 6.52 -16.71
CA ILE A 119 -7.17 7.85 -17.16
C ILE A 119 -6.62 8.68 -16.01
N GLY A 120 -7.26 8.64 -14.84
CA GLY A 120 -6.84 9.37 -13.66
C GLY A 120 -5.46 8.94 -13.16
N VAL A 121 -5.21 7.63 -13.10
CA VAL A 121 -3.90 7.08 -12.72
C VAL A 121 -2.83 7.45 -13.74
N LEU A 122 -3.11 7.31 -15.04
CA LEU A 122 -2.18 7.71 -16.12
C LEU A 122 -1.84 9.20 -16.08
N SER A 123 -2.84 10.05 -15.91
CA SER A 123 -2.64 11.50 -15.75
C SER A 123 -1.80 11.83 -14.51
N ALA A 124 -2.05 11.16 -13.39
CA ALA A 124 -1.26 11.35 -12.17
C ALA A 124 0.21 10.94 -12.36
N ILE A 125 0.47 9.82 -13.04
CA ILE A 125 1.83 9.37 -13.36
C ILE A 125 2.52 10.39 -14.28
N LEU A 126 1.86 10.84 -15.35
CA LEU A 126 2.41 11.85 -16.27
C LEU A 126 2.71 13.17 -15.55
N LEU A 127 1.82 13.63 -14.67
CA LEU A 127 2.05 14.82 -13.85
C LEU A 127 3.24 14.63 -12.91
N SER A 128 3.37 13.46 -12.29
CA SER A 128 4.50 13.15 -11.41
C SER A 128 5.83 13.14 -12.18
N VAL A 129 5.86 12.56 -13.39
CA VAL A 129 7.05 12.57 -14.26
C VAL A 129 7.40 13.99 -14.68
N LEU A 130 6.40 14.79 -15.08
CA LEU A 130 6.59 16.18 -15.48
C LEU A 130 7.12 17.03 -14.31
N LEU A 131 6.55 16.87 -13.13
CA LEU A 131 7.00 17.54 -11.90
C LEU A 131 8.43 17.16 -11.55
N TYR A 132 8.76 15.88 -11.57
CA TYR A 132 10.12 15.40 -11.31
C TYR A 132 11.13 15.99 -12.32
N TRP A 133 10.79 16.01 -13.60
CA TRP A 133 11.63 16.58 -14.64
C TRP A 133 11.84 18.09 -14.46
N LEU A 134 10.78 18.84 -14.15
CA LEU A 134 10.86 20.29 -13.93
C LEU A 134 11.70 20.63 -12.68
N LEU A 135 11.46 19.93 -11.56
CA LEU A 135 12.20 20.12 -10.32
C LEU A 135 13.67 19.74 -10.45
N SER A 136 13.98 18.60 -11.06
CA SER A 136 15.36 18.16 -11.28
C SER A 136 16.14 19.11 -12.20
N LYS A 137 15.49 19.70 -13.21
CA LYS A 137 16.09 20.73 -14.06
C LYS A 137 16.42 22.00 -13.28
N ARG A 138 15.49 22.48 -12.44
CA ARG A 138 15.73 23.68 -11.59
C ARG A 138 16.88 23.46 -10.61
N GLN A 139 16.88 22.35 -9.87
CA GLN A 139 17.91 22.07 -8.87
C GLN A 139 19.33 22.00 -9.45
N LYS A 140 19.49 21.51 -10.69
CA LYS A 140 20.81 21.47 -11.36
C LYS A 140 21.32 22.87 -11.71
N ILE A 141 20.43 23.76 -12.17
CA ILE A 141 20.77 25.14 -12.53
C ILE A 141 21.15 25.92 -11.27
N ASP A 142 20.32 25.85 -10.22
CA ASP A 142 20.53 26.62 -8.99
C ASP A 142 21.83 26.22 -8.28
N LYS A 143 22.13 24.90 -8.18
CA LYS A 143 23.38 24.43 -7.57
C LYS A 143 24.60 24.84 -8.39
N SER A 144 24.55 24.71 -9.71
CA SER A 144 25.69 25.05 -10.56
C SER A 144 26.00 26.54 -10.55
N ASP A 145 24.96 27.39 -10.58
CA ASP A 145 25.13 28.84 -10.56
C ASP A 145 25.62 29.31 -9.19
N PHE A 146 25.03 28.80 -8.10
CA PHE A 146 25.47 29.13 -6.75
C PHE A 146 26.92 28.72 -6.47
N ILE A 147 27.33 27.51 -6.86
CA ILE A 147 28.71 27.05 -6.70
C ILE A 147 29.68 27.90 -7.54
N SER A 148 29.29 28.27 -8.76
CA SER A 148 30.09 29.14 -9.63
C SER A 148 30.25 30.54 -9.03
N GLN A 149 29.17 31.13 -8.53
CA GLN A 149 29.20 32.44 -7.86
C GLN A 149 30.03 32.38 -6.58
N LEU A 150 29.84 31.36 -5.73
CA LEU A 150 30.61 31.17 -4.51
C LEU A 150 32.10 31.01 -4.80
N SER A 151 32.47 30.23 -5.83
CA SER A 151 33.85 30.06 -6.27
C SER A 151 34.46 31.38 -6.75
N LYS A 152 33.72 32.16 -7.56
CA LYS A 152 34.16 33.49 -8.01
C LYS A 152 34.35 34.46 -6.84
N THR A 153 33.41 34.48 -5.89
CA THR A 153 33.51 35.32 -4.70
C THR A 153 34.72 34.92 -3.84
N LYS A 154 34.92 33.62 -3.59
CA LYS A 154 36.10 33.11 -2.88
C LYS A 154 37.38 33.57 -3.56
N SER A 155 37.51 33.35 -4.88
CA SER A 155 38.67 33.79 -5.65
C SER A 155 38.89 35.30 -5.56
N SER A 156 37.82 36.11 -5.64
CA SER A 156 37.94 37.57 -5.56
C SER A 156 38.38 38.06 -4.17
N ILE A 157 37.94 37.38 -3.11
CA ILE A 157 38.34 37.67 -1.73
C ILE A 157 39.81 37.32 -1.54
N GLU A 158 40.24 36.13 -2.01
CA GLU A 158 41.65 35.72 -1.94
C GLU A 158 42.56 36.67 -2.73
N GLU A 159 42.17 37.09 -3.94
CA GLU A 159 42.92 38.09 -4.71
C GLU A 159 42.98 39.45 -4.00
N SER A 160 41.88 39.91 -3.39
CA SER A 160 41.86 41.16 -2.63
C SER A 160 42.76 41.08 -1.39
N LEU A 161 42.77 39.95 -0.68
CA LEU A 161 43.65 39.73 0.46
C LEU A 161 45.12 39.71 0.04
N VAL A 162 45.44 39.05 -1.07
CA VAL A 162 46.81 39.03 -1.61
C VAL A 162 47.29 40.43 -1.96
N MET A 163 46.43 41.25 -2.58
CA MET A 163 46.77 42.64 -2.91
C MET A 163 47.00 43.49 -1.65
N GLU A 164 46.14 43.35 -0.64
CA GLU A 164 46.24 44.14 0.60
C GLU A 164 47.48 43.75 1.41
N PHE A 165 47.73 42.44 1.57
CA PHE A 165 48.96 41.96 2.20
C PHE A 165 50.20 42.34 1.38
N GLY A 166 50.12 42.37 0.05
CA GLY A 166 51.20 42.87 -0.80
C GLY A 166 51.59 44.31 -0.44
N LYS A 167 50.61 45.21 -0.34
CA LYS A 167 50.85 46.60 0.11
C LYS A 167 51.39 46.66 1.53
N GLN A 168 50.85 45.85 2.44
CA GLN A 168 51.32 45.77 3.82
C GLN A 168 52.80 45.36 3.87
N THR A 169 53.21 44.37 3.09
CA THR A 169 54.62 43.93 3.04
C THR A 169 55.56 45.01 2.51
N GLU A 170 55.14 45.79 1.50
CA GLU A 170 55.92 46.92 0.97
C GLU A 170 56.10 48.03 2.01
N LEU A 171 55.02 48.36 2.74
CA LEU A 171 55.10 49.33 3.84
C LEU A 171 55.98 48.84 5.00
N MET A 172 55.94 47.55 5.32
CA MET A 172 56.81 46.97 6.35
C MET A 172 58.28 47.00 5.92
N ASP A 173 58.58 46.64 4.67
CA ASP A 173 59.94 46.63 4.14
C ASP A 173 60.57 48.03 4.18
N THR A 174 59.81 49.05 3.75
CA THR A 174 60.26 50.46 3.84
C THR A 174 60.50 50.91 5.28
N GLN A 175 59.66 50.51 6.25
CA GLN A 175 59.86 50.83 7.67
C GLN A 175 61.12 50.19 8.25
N ILE A 176 61.39 48.92 7.92
CA ILE A 176 62.59 48.19 8.36
C ILE A 176 63.85 48.86 7.79
N GLN A 177 63.86 49.16 6.49
CA GLN A 177 65.00 49.82 5.83
C GLN A 177 65.26 51.23 6.38
N LEU A 178 64.22 51.99 6.74
CA LEU A 178 64.39 53.31 7.35
C LEU A 178 65.04 53.22 8.73
N LEU A 179 64.70 52.20 9.52
CA LEU A 179 65.34 51.97 10.82
C LEU A 179 66.80 51.53 10.69
N GLU A 180 67.13 50.67 9.72
CA GLU A 180 68.51 50.29 9.44
C GLU A 180 69.37 51.51 9.11
N LYS A 181 68.87 52.42 8.26
CA LYS A 181 69.56 53.67 7.91
C LYS A 181 69.76 54.58 9.12
N GLN A 182 68.77 54.67 10.01
CA GLN A 182 68.88 55.47 11.24
C GLN A 182 69.89 54.86 12.23
N LYS A 183 69.91 53.52 12.40
CA LYS A 183 70.90 52.82 13.24
C LYS A 183 72.33 53.01 12.73
N ASN A 184 72.54 52.99 11.42
CA ASN A 184 73.87 53.19 10.82
C ASN A 184 74.40 54.62 10.96
N THR A 185 73.54 55.60 11.29
CA THR A 185 73.95 57.01 11.49
C THR A 185 74.26 57.33 12.96
N ALA A 186 73.81 56.50 13.90
CA ALA A 186 73.94 56.68 15.35
C ALA A 186 74.92 55.68 15.99
N GLN A 187 76.13 55.53 15.44
CA GLN A 187 77.21 54.80 16.13
C GLN A 187 77.95 55.73 17.10
N ALA A 188 77.35 56.00 18.27
CA ALA A 188 78.07 56.55 19.43
C ALA A 188 77.28 56.38 20.75
N GLN A 189 77.26 55.15 21.29
CA GLN A 189 77.30 54.78 22.73
C GLN A 189 76.58 53.44 22.99
N PRO A 190 77.22 52.46 23.66
CA PRO A 190 76.61 51.15 23.92
C PRO A 190 76.20 51.01 25.40
N THR A 191 75.02 51.51 25.81
CA THR A 191 74.51 51.22 27.18
C THR A 191 72.99 51.15 27.33
N THR A 192 72.21 50.99 26.26
CA THR A 192 70.76 50.77 26.39
C THR A 192 70.35 49.51 25.63
N GLU A 193 69.57 48.66 26.31
CA GLU A 193 68.91 47.48 25.76
C GLU A 193 68.26 47.81 24.41
N THR A 194 68.50 47.00 23.38
CA THR A 194 67.99 47.26 22.03
C THR A 194 66.46 47.16 22.06
N ASP A 195 65.74 48.20 21.61
CA ASP A 195 64.29 48.13 21.49
C ASP A 195 63.90 47.15 20.36
N HIS A 196 63.31 46.02 20.75
CA HIS A 196 62.87 44.95 19.86
C HIS A 196 61.43 45.13 19.38
N SER A 197 60.70 46.16 19.83
CA SER A 197 59.26 46.30 19.64
C SER A 197 58.83 46.28 18.17
N LEU A 198 59.55 46.96 17.28
CA LEU A 198 59.19 46.93 15.85
C LEU A 198 59.45 45.55 15.24
N ALA A 199 60.61 44.94 15.51
CA ALA A 199 60.94 43.63 14.95
C ALA A 199 59.91 42.57 15.39
N LEU A 200 59.49 42.61 16.66
CA LEU A 200 58.44 41.74 17.19
C LEU A 200 57.08 41.99 16.52
N LYS A 201 56.72 43.25 16.27
CA LYS A 201 55.49 43.60 15.57
C LYS A 201 55.51 43.14 14.11
N VAL A 202 56.61 43.38 13.40
CA VAL A 202 56.82 42.92 12.02
C VAL A 202 56.76 41.40 11.95
N ALA A 203 57.43 40.69 12.86
CA ALA A 203 57.38 39.23 12.93
C ALA A 203 55.94 38.73 13.14
N SER A 204 55.17 39.39 14.00
CA SER A 204 53.76 39.06 14.23
C SER A 204 52.91 39.24 12.98
N GLU A 205 53.11 40.32 12.22
CA GLU A 205 52.42 40.56 10.95
C GLU A 205 52.85 39.58 9.86
N ILE A 206 54.14 39.23 9.78
CA ILE A 206 54.63 38.16 8.87
C ILE A 206 53.90 36.85 9.17
N ASN A 207 53.81 36.46 10.45
CA ASN A 207 53.11 35.25 10.86
C ASN A 207 51.61 35.30 10.52
N LEU A 208 50.97 36.48 10.67
CA LEU A 208 49.58 36.68 10.27
C LEU A 208 49.41 36.45 8.76
N ILE A 209 50.30 37.03 7.94
CA ILE A 209 50.26 36.93 6.49
C ILE A 209 50.51 35.47 6.06
N GLU A 210 51.56 34.81 6.56
CA GLU A 210 51.89 33.41 6.25
C GLU A 210 50.72 32.47 6.61
N ARG A 211 50.10 32.67 7.77
CA ARG A 211 48.94 31.89 8.19
C ARG A 211 47.76 32.03 7.23
N ASN A 212 47.49 33.24 6.74
CA ASN A 212 46.39 33.46 5.79
C ASN A 212 46.71 32.89 4.41
N ILE A 213 47.95 33.07 3.93
CA ILE A 213 48.43 32.52 2.66
C ILE A 213 48.32 31.00 2.62
N ASN A 214 48.67 30.31 3.70
CA ASN A 214 48.61 28.85 3.79
C ASN A 214 47.17 28.29 3.70
N LEU A 215 46.14 29.13 3.81
CA LEU A 215 44.74 28.76 3.67
C LEU A 215 44.15 29.08 2.27
N MET A 216 44.89 29.78 1.41
CA MET A 216 44.45 30.17 0.07
C MET A 216 44.66 29.06 -0.96
N ASP A 217 43.98 29.15 -2.11
CA ASP A 217 44.27 28.25 -3.22
C ASP A 217 45.65 28.54 -3.82
N SER A 218 46.45 27.49 -4.05
CA SER A 218 47.78 27.57 -4.67
C SER A 218 47.83 28.33 -6.01
N LYS A 219 46.69 28.42 -6.72
CA LYS A 219 46.55 29.09 -8.02
C LYS A 219 46.10 30.55 -7.90
N THR A 220 45.88 31.07 -6.70
CA THR A 220 45.44 32.44 -6.47
C THR A 220 46.44 33.43 -7.06
N LYS A 221 45.93 34.37 -7.86
CA LYS A 221 46.73 35.33 -8.60
C LYS A 221 47.53 36.22 -7.64
N GLY A 222 48.84 36.32 -7.86
CA GLY A 222 49.74 37.15 -7.04
C GLY A 222 50.27 36.46 -5.78
N LEU A 223 49.73 35.29 -5.39
CA LEU A 223 50.14 34.58 -4.16
C LEU A 223 51.65 34.28 -4.13
N LYS A 224 52.21 33.85 -5.26
CA LYS A 224 53.64 33.59 -5.40
C LYS A 224 54.50 34.84 -5.18
N GLN A 225 54.01 36.00 -5.62
CA GLN A 225 54.71 37.27 -5.41
C GLN A 225 54.66 37.68 -3.94
N LEU A 226 53.49 37.52 -3.31
CA LEU A 226 53.33 37.78 -1.89
C LEU A 226 54.23 36.88 -1.02
N HIS A 227 54.30 35.58 -1.32
CA HIS A 227 55.26 34.68 -0.68
C HIS A 227 56.71 35.18 -0.79
N ALA A 228 57.11 35.66 -1.97
CA ALA A 228 58.45 36.20 -2.16
C ALA A 228 58.67 37.49 -1.36
N SER A 229 57.68 38.38 -1.28
CA SER A 229 57.74 39.59 -0.45
C SER A 229 57.87 39.26 1.03
N VAL A 230 57.11 38.28 1.53
CA VAL A 230 57.23 37.79 2.90
C VAL A 230 58.62 37.18 3.16
N GLY A 231 59.14 36.40 2.21
CA GLY A 231 60.51 35.87 2.28
C GLY A 231 61.55 36.98 2.45
N LYS A 232 61.46 38.06 1.65
CA LYS A 232 62.35 39.23 1.78
C LYS A 232 62.27 39.89 3.15
N LEU A 233 61.08 40.01 3.73
CA LEU A 233 60.92 40.57 5.08
C LEU A 233 61.61 39.71 6.14
N LYS A 234 61.53 38.37 6.02
CA LYS A 234 62.24 37.43 6.91
C LYS A 234 63.74 37.52 6.72
N ASP A 235 64.21 37.64 5.47
CA ASP A 235 65.63 37.81 5.16
C ASP A 235 66.17 39.13 5.74
N ASN A 236 65.41 40.23 5.64
CA ASN A 236 65.76 41.52 6.26
C ASN A 236 65.78 41.43 7.79
N LEU A 237 64.79 40.78 8.42
CA LEU A 237 64.83 40.54 9.86
C LEU A 237 66.07 39.72 10.27
N SER A 238 66.39 38.67 9.51
CA SER A 238 67.56 37.81 9.74
C SER A 238 68.87 38.59 9.60
N ALA A 239 68.99 39.46 8.59
CA ALA A 239 70.14 40.35 8.43
C ALA A 239 70.33 41.31 9.62
N ASN A 240 69.25 41.63 10.35
CA ASN A 240 69.28 42.42 11.58
C ASN A 240 69.45 41.57 12.86
N GLY A 241 69.75 40.27 12.72
CA GLY A 241 69.95 39.35 13.83
C GLY A 241 68.66 38.76 14.41
N TYR A 242 67.51 38.95 13.76
CA TYR A 242 66.23 38.38 14.20
C TYR A 242 65.84 37.15 13.38
N GLU A 243 65.68 36.02 14.05
CA GLU A 243 65.26 34.76 13.42
C GLU A 243 63.84 34.37 13.83
N MET A 244 63.07 33.87 12.86
CA MET A 244 61.73 33.32 13.05
C MET A 244 61.73 31.82 12.70
N PRO A 245 61.90 30.93 13.69
CA PRO A 245 61.85 29.49 13.46
C PRO A 245 60.48 29.05 12.93
N GLU A 246 60.48 28.20 11.90
CA GLU A 246 59.26 27.60 11.39
C GLU A 246 58.75 26.53 12.35
N LEU A 247 57.54 26.74 12.90
CA LEU A 247 56.89 25.85 13.86
C LEU A 247 55.63 25.19 13.28
N LEU A 248 54.98 25.80 12.29
CA LEU A 248 53.76 25.26 11.69
C LEU A 248 54.02 23.88 11.06
N GLY A 249 53.12 22.92 11.31
CA GLY A 249 53.21 21.56 10.75
C GLY A 249 54.26 20.66 11.38
N LYS A 250 55.04 21.14 12.37
CA LYS A 250 55.98 20.30 13.11
C LYS A 250 55.28 19.50 14.21
N GLN A 251 55.87 18.36 14.56
CA GLN A 251 55.44 17.55 15.69
C GLN A 251 55.60 18.35 17.00
N PHE A 252 54.55 18.37 17.80
CA PHE A 252 54.58 18.95 19.13
C PHE A 252 55.16 17.96 20.14
N HIS A 253 56.05 18.48 20.99
CA HIS A 253 56.65 17.75 22.11
C HIS A 253 56.59 18.61 23.37
N GLN A 254 56.26 18.01 24.52
CA GLN A 254 56.18 18.70 25.81
C GLN A 254 57.49 19.40 26.25
N GLY A 255 58.64 19.00 25.69
CA GLY A 255 59.93 19.64 25.94
C GLY A 255 60.17 20.94 25.16
N MET A 256 59.29 21.33 24.25
CA MET A 256 59.44 22.58 23.48
C MET A 256 59.09 23.80 24.34
N LYS A 257 59.91 24.84 24.26
CA LYS A 257 59.66 26.13 24.92
C LYS A 257 58.63 26.94 24.14
N VAL A 258 57.37 26.50 24.15
CA VAL A 258 56.23 27.15 23.49
C VAL A 258 55.03 27.17 24.44
N ILE A 259 54.11 28.09 24.22
CA ILE A 259 52.86 28.21 24.99
C ILE A 259 51.74 27.60 24.15
N VAL A 260 51.12 26.53 24.66
CA VAL A 260 49.94 25.93 24.02
C VAL A 260 48.70 26.68 24.49
N THR A 261 48.01 27.33 23.56
CA THR A 261 46.80 28.12 23.84
C THR A 261 45.53 27.24 23.76
N SER A 262 45.52 26.28 22.84
CA SER A 262 44.38 25.40 22.58
C SER A 262 44.85 24.07 22.00
N SER A 263 44.12 23.01 22.32
CA SER A 263 44.29 21.67 21.75
C SER A 263 42.98 21.25 21.08
N ILE A 264 43.05 20.95 19.79
CA ILE A 264 41.89 20.62 18.96
C ILE A 264 41.96 19.15 18.53
N PRO A 265 40.90 18.37 18.73
CA PRO A 265 40.83 17.00 18.22
C PRO A 265 40.73 16.98 16.68
N ASP A 266 41.56 16.15 16.00
CA ASP A 266 41.57 15.99 14.54
C ASP A 266 41.57 14.50 14.13
N GLU A 267 40.50 14.06 13.45
CA GLU A 267 40.29 12.67 13.03
C GLU A 267 41.23 12.22 11.90
N ASN A 268 41.88 13.16 11.21
CA ASN A 268 42.77 12.84 10.09
C ASN A 268 44.20 12.51 10.55
N LEU A 269 44.49 12.67 11.84
CA LEU A 269 45.80 12.44 12.42
C LEU A 269 45.87 11.09 13.12
N GLU A 270 47.05 10.47 13.11
CA GLU A 270 47.26 9.20 13.82
C GLU A 270 47.01 9.39 15.32
N LYS A 271 46.40 8.37 15.95
CA LYS A 271 46.06 8.42 17.36
C LYS A 271 47.28 8.68 18.24
N GLY A 272 47.23 9.74 19.04
CA GLY A 272 48.32 10.18 19.91
C GLY A 272 49.38 11.04 19.20
N SER A 273 49.22 11.34 17.91
CA SER A 273 50.05 12.35 17.25
C SER A 273 49.55 13.76 17.58
N GLU A 274 50.48 14.62 17.97
CA GLU A 274 50.23 16.03 18.29
C GLU A 274 51.02 16.92 17.31
N ILE A 275 50.35 17.67 16.45
CA ILE A 275 51.02 18.56 15.48
C ILE A 275 50.66 20.02 15.75
N ILE A 276 51.59 20.94 15.48
CA ILE A 276 51.32 22.37 15.55
C ILE A 276 50.45 22.76 14.34
N SER A 277 49.16 23.02 14.59
CA SER A 277 48.18 23.34 13.54
C SER A 277 48.02 24.84 13.29
N LYS A 278 48.31 25.68 14.29
CA LYS A 278 48.34 27.14 14.12
C LYS A 278 49.41 27.78 15.00
N VAL A 279 50.09 28.78 14.46
CA VAL A 279 50.96 29.69 15.23
C VAL A 279 50.22 31.01 15.40
N LEU A 280 49.85 31.35 16.64
CA LEU A 280 49.13 32.59 16.99
C LEU A 280 50.11 33.75 17.15
N ILE A 281 51.19 33.53 17.89
CA ILE A 281 52.31 34.46 18.04
C ILE A 281 53.58 33.69 17.65
N PRO A 282 54.42 34.22 16.75
CA PRO A 282 55.64 33.53 16.32
C PRO A 282 56.70 33.55 17.43
N GLN A 283 57.60 32.56 17.38
CA GLN A 283 58.84 32.64 18.14
C GLN A 283 59.79 33.60 17.42
N VAL A 284 60.44 34.47 18.17
CA VAL A 284 61.49 35.35 17.65
C VAL A 284 62.73 35.20 18.51
N ASN A 285 63.86 34.92 17.85
CA ASN A 285 65.18 34.90 18.46
C ASN A 285 65.96 36.14 18.00
N PHE A 286 66.75 36.75 18.88
CA PHE A 286 67.70 37.80 18.54
C PHE A 286 69.10 37.35 18.92
N ASN A 287 70.01 37.24 17.94
CA ASN A 287 71.38 36.73 18.12
C ASN A 287 71.41 35.44 18.98
N ASP A 288 70.70 34.41 18.54
CA ASP A 288 70.53 33.10 19.22
C ASP A 288 69.81 33.11 20.58
N LYS A 289 69.38 34.28 21.09
CA LYS A 289 68.60 34.39 22.32
C LYS A 289 67.12 34.55 22.02
N MET A 290 66.28 33.67 22.55
CA MET A 290 64.82 33.81 22.42
C MET A 290 64.34 35.08 23.14
N ILE A 291 63.71 35.98 22.38
CA ILE A 291 63.12 37.23 22.88
C ILE A 291 61.60 37.20 22.88
N GLN A 292 60.99 36.31 22.09
CA GLN A 292 59.55 36.06 22.07
C GLN A 292 59.29 34.57 21.99
N THR A 293 58.49 34.06 22.93
CA THR A 293 58.02 32.67 22.93
C THR A 293 56.82 32.52 22.02
N ALA A 294 56.78 31.45 21.22
CA ALA A 294 55.63 31.16 20.37
C ALA A 294 54.38 30.78 21.18
N GLN A 295 53.23 31.27 20.74
CA GLN A 295 51.91 30.78 21.18
C GLN A 295 51.29 29.97 20.05
N ILE A 296 50.89 28.74 20.34
CA ILE A 296 50.48 27.76 19.32
C ILE A 296 49.17 27.07 19.68
N GLU A 297 48.51 26.58 18.64
CA GLU A 297 47.41 25.63 18.70
C GLU A 297 47.92 24.27 18.21
N VAL A 298 47.54 23.21 18.91
CA VAL A 298 47.98 21.85 18.62
C VAL A 298 46.77 21.02 18.20
N SER A 299 46.88 20.30 17.09
CA SER A 299 45.90 19.28 16.71
C SER A 299 46.32 17.91 17.23
N VAL A 300 45.38 17.18 17.84
CA VAL A 300 45.63 15.87 18.48
C VAL A 300 44.78 14.80 17.78
N GLY A 301 45.44 13.75 17.28
CA GLY A 301 44.76 12.58 16.72
C GLY A 301 44.15 11.69 17.81
N TYR A 302 42.89 11.27 17.64
CA TYR A 302 42.13 10.51 18.65
C TYR A 302 41.51 9.21 18.13
#